data_AF-A0A0L7LP74-F1
#
_entry.id   AF-A0A0L7LP74-F1
#
_cell.length_a   1.000
_cell.length_b   1.000
_cell.length_c   1.000
_cell.angle_alpha   90.00
_cell.angle_beta   90.00
_cell.angle_gamma   90.00
#
_symmetry.space_group_name_H-M   'P 1'
#
loop_
_entity.id
_entity.type
_entity.pdbx_description
1 polymer ?
#
loop_
_entity_poly.entity_id
_entity_poly.type
_entity_poly.pdbx_seq_one_letter_code
_entity_poly.pdbx_strand_id
1 'polypeptide(L)'
;MSSRLEARSDEGTRITNTKMKSFVEYSPDTDFPIENLPYGVFSAPNNAQNRIGVAIGDLILDLYEVSHLFKGPLLKDKQNVFKEETLNSFMGLTRAHWLEARTAIQGLLDVSNSTLQRDDELRQRAFVKQSEAKMHVPAKIGDYTDFYSSIHHATNVGIMFRGKDNALLENW
;
A
#
# COMPACT_ATOMS: atom_id res chain seq x y z
N MET A 1 -16.90 -27.42 -52.59
CA MET A 1 -17.35 -27.20 -51.20
C MET A 1 -16.50 -28.12 -50.31
N SER A 2 -15.21 -27.83 -50.09
CA SER A 2 -14.65 -26.90 -49.09
C SER A 2 -15.21 -27.08 -47.68
N SER A 3 -14.51 -27.83 -46.83
CA SER A 3 -14.30 -27.46 -45.42
C SER A 3 -13.05 -28.16 -44.89
N ARG A 4 -11.95 -27.41 -44.89
CA ARG A 4 -10.67 -27.72 -44.25
C ARG A 4 -10.82 -27.41 -42.76
N LEU A 5 -10.74 -28.41 -41.88
CA LEU A 5 -10.60 -28.17 -40.44
C LEU A 5 -9.13 -27.80 -40.18
N GLU A 6 -8.86 -26.50 -40.12
CA GLU A 6 -7.59 -25.96 -39.63
C GLU A 6 -7.59 -25.96 -38.10
N ALA A 7 -6.55 -26.57 -37.54
CA ALA A 7 -6.25 -26.60 -36.13
C ALA A 7 -6.04 -25.17 -35.60
N ARG A 8 -6.82 -24.77 -34.60
CA ARG A 8 -6.49 -23.62 -33.76
C ARG A 8 -5.48 -24.07 -32.72
N SER A 9 -4.21 -23.77 -32.96
CA SER A 9 -3.18 -23.77 -31.92
C SER A 9 -3.53 -22.67 -30.91
N ASP A 10 -3.94 -23.10 -29.71
CA ASP A 10 -4.20 -22.24 -28.57
C ASP A 10 -2.85 -21.76 -28.02
N GLU A 11 -2.32 -20.70 -28.62
CA GLU A 11 -1.08 -20.06 -28.20
C GLU A 11 -1.39 -19.14 -27.00
N GLY A 12 -1.66 -19.80 -25.87
CA GLY A 12 -1.79 -19.15 -24.57
C GLY A 12 -0.53 -18.33 -24.31
N THR A 13 -0.68 -17.01 -24.34
CA THR A 13 0.34 -16.06 -23.92
C THR A 13 0.77 -16.45 -22.50
N ARG A 14 1.94 -17.07 -22.37
CA ARG A 14 2.61 -17.23 -21.08
C ARG A 14 2.92 -15.83 -20.60
N ILE A 15 2.04 -15.26 -19.78
CA ILE A 15 2.36 -14.08 -18.99
C ILE A 15 3.48 -14.54 -18.07
N THR A 16 4.72 -14.23 -18.44
CA THR A 16 5.85 -14.33 -17.53
C THR A 16 5.54 -13.37 -16.41
N ASN A 17 5.03 -13.91 -15.30
CA ASN A 17 4.79 -13.19 -14.06
C ASN A 17 6.16 -12.73 -13.55
N THR A 18 6.64 -11.62 -14.10
CA THR A 18 7.98 -11.12 -13.86
C THR A 18 7.87 -10.41 -12.53
N LYS A 19 8.28 -11.10 -11.47
CA LYS A 19 8.28 -10.57 -10.11
C LYS A 19 9.02 -9.22 -10.12
N MET A 20 8.37 -8.17 -9.62
CA MET A 20 8.98 -6.85 -9.55
C MET A 20 10.24 -6.92 -8.69
N LYS A 21 11.25 -6.12 -9.02
CA LYS A 21 12.52 -6.10 -8.29
C LYS A 21 12.81 -4.69 -7.82
N SER A 22 12.92 -4.52 -6.51
CA SER A 22 13.35 -3.25 -5.95
C SER A 22 14.88 -3.14 -5.90
N PHE A 23 15.40 -1.92 -5.95
CA PHE A 23 16.79 -1.67 -5.54
C PHE A 23 16.96 -1.65 -4.01
N VAL A 24 15.88 -1.51 -3.25
CA VAL A 24 15.89 -1.70 -1.79
C VAL A 24 15.88 -3.20 -1.55
N GLU A 25 16.93 -3.71 -0.91
CA GLU A 25 17.02 -5.11 -0.54
C GLU A 25 16.16 -5.40 0.70
N TYR A 26 15.49 -6.54 0.72
CA TYR A 26 14.67 -6.99 1.84
C TYR A 26 14.58 -8.51 1.89
N SER A 27 14.31 -9.04 3.09
CA SER A 27 14.11 -10.47 3.31
C SER A 27 12.91 -10.99 2.49
N PRO A 28 12.97 -12.21 1.92
CA PRO A 28 11.82 -12.85 1.27
C PRO A 28 10.58 -12.99 2.16
N ASP A 29 10.77 -13.03 3.48
CA ASP A 29 9.70 -13.21 4.49
C ASP A 29 9.17 -11.88 5.03
N THR A 30 9.60 -10.74 4.47
CA THR A 30 9.11 -9.43 4.91
C THR A 30 7.62 -9.26 4.61
N ASP A 31 6.90 -8.58 5.50
CA ASP A 31 5.54 -8.11 5.23
C ASP A 31 5.51 -6.96 4.21
N PHE A 32 6.65 -6.31 3.95
CA PHE A 32 6.73 -5.08 3.15
C PHE A 32 7.53 -5.24 1.84
N PRO A 33 7.22 -6.21 0.96
CA PRO A 33 7.86 -6.29 -0.34
C PRO A 33 7.32 -5.17 -1.27
N ILE A 34 7.94 -4.96 -2.43
CA ILE A 34 7.49 -3.96 -3.42
C ILE A 34 6.05 -4.21 -3.94
N GLU A 35 5.54 -5.41 -3.76
CA GLU A 35 4.14 -5.78 -4.02
C GLU A 35 3.17 -5.30 -2.92
N ASN A 36 3.61 -4.97 -1.71
CA ASN A 36 2.71 -4.48 -0.65
C ASN A 36 2.58 -2.96 -0.67
N LEU A 37 3.65 -2.23 -0.32
CA LEU A 37 3.70 -0.76 -0.26
C LEU A 37 2.53 -0.12 0.53
N PRO A 38 2.35 -0.47 1.83
CA PRO A 38 1.31 0.13 2.65
C PRO A 38 1.69 1.56 3.04
N TYR A 39 0.67 2.42 3.18
CA TYR A 39 0.82 3.80 3.60
C TYR A 39 0.68 3.92 5.12
N GLY A 40 1.48 4.78 5.74
CA GLY A 40 1.40 5.09 7.15
C GLY A 40 1.81 6.53 7.45
N VAL A 41 1.61 6.95 8.70
CA VAL A 41 2.11 8.22 9.22
C VAL A 41 3.21 7.92 10.24
N PHE A 42 4.34 8.60 10.11
CA PHE A 42 5.48 8.42 10.99
C PHE A 42 6.15 9.76 11.33
N SER A 43 6.96 9.78 12.38
CA SER A 43 7.95 10.83 12.64
C SER A 43 9.34 10.22 12.75
N ALA A 44 10.36 10.90 12.25
CA ALA A 44 11.75 10.46 12.31
C ALA A 44 12.44 10.99 13.58
N PRO A 45 13.55 10.39 14.06
CA PRO A 45 14.25 10.85 15.27
C PRO A 45 14.64 12.34 15.23
N ASN A 46 15.02 12.82 14.04
CA ASN A 46 15.47 14.20 13.82
C ASN A 46 14.38 15.11 13.25
N ASN A 47 13.14 14.61 13.14
CA ASN A 47 12.00 15.39 12.66
C ASN A 47 10.72 14.99 13.39
N ALA A 48 10.29 15.86 14.30
CA ALA A 48 9.07 15.66 15.08
C ALA A 48 7.78 15.85 14.27
N GLN A 49 7.85 16.40 13.06
CA GLN A 49 6.68 16.55 12.19
C GLN A 49 6.20 15.18 11.71
N ASN A 50 4.89 14.96 11.77
CA ASN A 50 4.26 13.79 11.19
C ASN A 50 4.34 13.86 9.66
N ARG A 51 4.76 12.76 9.04
CA ARG A 51 4.91 12.62 7.60
C ARG A 51 4.24 11.35 7.10
N ILE A 52 3.79 11.39 5.86
CA ILE A 52 3.26 10.22 5.17
C ILE A 52 4.42 9.41 4.60
N GLY A 53 4.45 8.12 4.91
CA GLY A 53 5.46 7.20 4.43
C GLY A 53 4.87 5.93 3.81
N VAL A 54 5.69 5.23 3.04
CA VAL A 54 5.39 3.91 2.49
C VAL A 54 6.43 2.90 2.95
N ALA A 55 6.00 1.80 3.54
CA ALA A 55 6.92 0.76 4.01
C ALA A 55 7.49 -0.05 2.83
N ILE A 56 8.79 -0.33 2.87
CA ILE A 56 9.52 -1.18 1.92
C ILE A 56 10.71 -1.85 2.63
N GLY A 57 10.68 -3.18 2.77
CA GLY A 57 11.63 -3.90 3.60
C GLY A 57 11.61 -3.40 5.05
N ASP A 58 12.79 -3.06 5.57
CA ASP A 58 12.96 -2.46 6.91
C ASP A 58 13.01 -0.92 6.87
N LEU A 59 12.67 -0.32 5.72
CA LEU A 59 12.69 1.12 5.49
C LEU A 59 11.28 1.67 5.31
N ILE A 60 11.19 2.99 5.47
CA ILE A 60 10.04 3.81 5.12
C ILE A 60 10.51 4.82 4.08
N LEU A 61 9.85 4.83 2.92
CA LEU A 61 9.98 5.89 1.93
C LEU A 61 9.13 7.09 2.37
N ASP A 62 9.77 8.21 2.69
CA ASP A 62 9.13 9.47 3.05
C ASP A 62 8.55 10.15 1.79
N LEU A 63 7.22 10.19 1.69
CA LEU A 63 6.54 10.75 0.52
C LEU A 63 6.66 12.27 0.44
N TYR A 64 6.98 12.96 1.54
CA TYR A 64 7.27 14.39 1.51
C TYR A 64 8.50 14.66 0.64
N GLU A 65 9.58 13.90 0.85
CA GLU A 65 10.87 14.08 0.16
C GLU A 65 10.76 13.79 -1.34
N VAL A 66 9.93 12.81 -1.72
CA VAL A 66 9.75 12.40 -3.13
C VAL A 66 8.50 12.94 -3.79
N SER A 67 7.72 13.82 -3.12
CA SER A 67 6.41 14.29 -3.63
C SER A 67 6.52 14.93 -5.02
N HIS A 68 7.64 15.60 -5.30
CA HIS A 68 7.93 16.29 -6.56
C HIS A 68 8.15 15.33 -7.74
N LEU A 69 8.36 14.03 -7.49
CA LEU A 69 8.54 12.99 -8.50
C LEU A 69 7.21 12.42 -9.00
N PHE A 70 6.09 12.73 -8.35
CA PHE A 70 4.74 12.35 -8.80
C PHE A 70 4.28 13.27 -9.93
N LYS A 71 4.77 13.02 -11.14
CA LYS A 71 4.57 13.86 -12.34
C LYS A 71 3.38 13.41 -13.21
N GLY A 72 2.62 12.43 -12.76
CA GLY A 72 1.46 11.90 -13.49
C GLY A 72 0.34 12.94 -13.62
N PRO A 73 -0.55 12.77 -14.62
CA PRO A 73 -1.57 13.76 -14.94
C PRO A 73 -2.55 14.03 -13.78
N LEU A 74 -2.78 13.07 -12.88
CA LEU A 74 -3.73 13.22 -11.78
C LEU A 74 -3.10 13.85 -10.53
N LEU A 75 -1.83 13.54 -10.24
CA LEU A 75 -1.13 13.93 -9.02
C LEU A 75 -0.21 15.13 -9.16
N LYS A 76 0.26 15.49 -10.37
CA LYS A 76 1.21 16.60 -10.56
C LYS A 76 0.77 17.91 -9.87
N ASP A 77 -0.53 18.21 -9.88
CA ASP A 77 -1.12 19.42 -9.30
C ASP A 77 -1.71 19.16 -7.90
N LYS A 78 -1.53 17.96 -7.34
CA LYS A 78 -2.05 17.54 -6.02
C LYS A 78 -0.98 16.96 -5.09
N GLN A 79 0.31 17.17 -5.38
CA GLN A 79 1.42 16.61 -4.61
C GLN A 79 1.42 17.04 -3.13
N ASN A 80 0.78 18.17 -2.80
CA ASN A 80 0.66 18.66 -1.43
C ASN A 80 -0.02 17.67 -0.47
N VAL A 81 -0.86 16.74 -0.97
CA VAL A 81 -1.48 15.72 -0.11
C VAL A 81 -0.46 14.82 0.58
N PHE A 82 0.75 14.67 0.04
CA PHE A 82 1.84 13.88 0.63
C PHE A 82 2.63 14.65 1.70
N LYS A 83 2.33 15.95 1.88
CA LYS A 83 2.97 16.83 2.85
C LYS A 83 2.12 17.07 4.09
N GLU A 84 0.94 16.47 4.14
CA GLU A 84 0.01 16.53 5.26
C GLU A 84 0.45 15.60 6.40
N GLU A 85 -0.01 15.87 7.61
CA GLU A 85 0.30 15.08 8.81
C GLU A 85 -0.57 13.81 8.95
N THR A 86 -1.56 13.63 8.07
CA THR A 86 -2.48 12.48 8.04
C THR A 86 -2.85 12.11 6.61
N LEU A 87 -3.27 10.85 6.38
CA LEU A 87 -3.63 10.36 5.05
C LEU A 87 -4.97 10.90 4.51
N ASN A 88 -5.77 11.64 5.30
CA ASN A 88 -7.15 12.01 4.95
C ASN A 88 -7.27 12.72 3.60
N SER A 89 -6.42 13.70 3.30
CA SER A 89 -6.47 14.43 2.03
C SER A 89 -6.14 13.53 0.83
N PHE A 90 -5.21 12.59 1.00
CA PHE A 90 -4.90 11.59 -0.03
C PHE A 90 -6.02 10.55 -0.18
N MET A 91 -6.59 10.08 0.94
CA MET A 91 -7.76 9.20 0.96
C MET A 91 -9.01 9.87 0.39
N GLY A 92 -9.12 11.20 0.44
CA GLY A 92 -10.20 11.96 -0.18
C GLY A 92 -10.11 12.05 -1.70
N LEU A 93 -8.99 11.65 -2.29
CA LEU A 93 -8.86 11.52 -3.75
C LEU A 93 -9.58 10.27 -4.26
N THR A 94 -9.52 10.04 -5.58
CA THR A 94 -10.17 8.89 -6.20
C THR A 94 -9.21 7.70 -6.33
N ARG A 95 -9.77 6.49 -6.49
CA ARG A 95 -9.01 5.26 -6.80
C ARG A 95 -7.98 5.43 -7.92
N ALA A 96 -8.28 6.24 -8.94
CA ALA A 96 -7.35 6.50 -10.04
C ALA A 96 -6.08 7.23 -9.56
N HIS A 97 -6.20 8.16 -8.61
CA HIS A 97 -5.05 8.84 -8.00
C HIS A 97 -4.21 7.87 -7.18
N TRP A 98 -4.84 6.95 -6.43
CA TRP A 98 -4.12 5.97 -5.62
C TRP A 98 -3.35 4.97 -6.49
N LEU A 99 -3.94 4.55 -7.62
CA LEU A 99 -3.25 3.71 -8.60
C LEU A 99 -2.07 4.45 -9.23
N GLU A 100 -2.26 5.72 -9.62
CA GLU A 100 -1.15 6.54 -10.14
C GLU A 100 -0.04 6.70 -9.11
N ALA A 101 -0.37 6.97 -7.84
CA ALA A 101 0.61 7.05 -6.75
C ALA A 101 1.37 5.75 -6.59
N ARG A 102 0.66 4.62 -6.52
CA ARG A 102 1.24 3.29 -6.37
C ARG A 102 2.18 2.96 -7.54
N THR A 103 1.74 3.19 -8.78
CA THR A 103 2.57 2.96 -9.97
C THR A 103 3.82 3.85 -9.95
N ALA A 104 3.68 5.12 -9.53
CA ALA A 104 4.83 6.00 -9.39
C ALA A 104 5.81 5.50 -8.33
N ILE A 105 5.33 5.08 -7.15
CA ILE A 105 6.19 4.54 -6.07
C ILE A 105 6.87 3.25 -6.51
N GLN A 106 6.14 2.31 -7.12
CA GLN A 106 6.73 1.08 -7.69
C GLN A 106 7.80 1.42 -8.72
N GLY A 107 7.50 2.34 -9.63
CA GLY A 107 8.47 2.81 -10.63
C GLY A 107 9.69 3.45 -9.98
N LEU A 108 9.53 4.25 -8.92
CA LEU A 108 10.65 4.88 -8.21
C LEU A 108 11.52 3.86 -7.49
N LEU A 109 10.94 2.77 -6.97
CA LEU A 109 11.62 1.72 -6.22
C LEU A 109 12.19 0.59 -7.10
N ASP A 110 11.78 0.52 -8.37
CA ASP A 110 12.20 -0.53 -9.31
C ASP A 110 13.70 -0.42 -9.66
N VAL A 111 14.38 -1.57 -9.72
CA VAL A 111 15.82 -1.67 -10.01
C VAL A 111 16.22 -1.12 -11.39
N SER A 112 15.29 -1.09 -12.35
CA SER A 112 15.50 -0.55 -13.69
C SER A 112 15.36 0.97 -13.75
N ASN A 113 14.78 1.61 -12.72
CA ASN A 113 14.60 3.05 -12.66
C ASN A 113 15.70 3.71 -11.83
N SER A 114 16.53 4.50 -12.51
CA SER A 114 17.63 5.21 -11.87
C SER A 114 17.25 6.51 -11.15
N THR A 115 16.01 6.99 -11.28
CA THR A 115 15.58 8.33 -10.79
C THR A 115 15.85 8.54 -9.30
N LEU A 116 15.39 7.63 -8.45
CA LEU A 116 15.67 7.67 -7.00
C LEU A 116 16.92 6.87 -6.64
N GLN A 117 17.22 5.81 -7.40
CA GLN A 117 18.33 4.90 -7.11
C GLN A 117 19.70 5.60 -7.17
N ARG A 118 19.91 6.52 -8.12
CA ARG A 118 21.20 7.20 -8.37
C ARG A 118 21.32 8.60 -7.76
N ASP A 119 20.24 9.11 -7.15
CA ASP A 119 20.27 10.37 -6.42
C ASP A 119 20.62 10.09 -4.95
N ASP A 120 21.91 10.00 -4.65
CA ASP A 120 22.39 9.62 -3.31
C ASP A 120 21.91 10.62 -2.23
N GLU A 121 21.87 11.91 -2.54
CA GLU A 121 21.41 12.95 -1.61
C GLU A 121 19.92 12.81 -1.31
N LEU A 122 19.09 12.62 -2.35
CA LEU A 122 17.66 12.39 -2.15
C LEU A 122 17.41 11.07 -1.44
N ARG A 123 18.10 9.99 -1.81
CA ARG A 123 17.94 8.66 -1.19
C ARG A 123 18.27 8.72 0.29
N GLN A 124 19.33 9.42 0.68
CA GLN A 124 19.74 9.54 2.08
C GLN A 124 18.66 10.20 2.95
N ARG A 125 17.94 11.21 2.42
CA ARG A 125 16.86 11.89 3.16
C ARG A 125 15.48 11.24 2.99
N ALA A 126 15.23 10.57 1.88
CA ALA A 126 13.94 9.97 1.55
C ALA A 126 13.68 8.63 2.25
N PHE A 127 14.71 7.96 2.79
CA PHE A 127 14.53 6.69 3.49
C PHE A 127 14.86 6.82 4.98
N VAL A 128 13.95 6.30 5.80
CA VAL A 128 14.11 6.21 7.26
C VAL A 128 13.99 4.74 7.66
N LYS A 129 14.85 4.27 8.57
CA LYS A 129 14.72 2.91 9.11
C LYS A 129 13.46 2.80 9.97
N GLN A 130 12.70 1.73 9.79
CA GLN A 130 11.50 1.48 10.59
C GLN A 130 11.82 1.40 12.10
N SER A 131 12.98 0.84 12.47
CA SER A 131 13.44 0.75 13.86
C SER A 131 13.72 2.11 14.52
N GLU A 132 13.89 3.16 13.72
CA GLU A 132 14.16 4.53 14.19
C GLU A 132 12.89 5.39 14.13
N ALA A 133 11.89 4.98 13.35
CA ALA A 133 10.66 5.73 13.17
C ALA A 133 9.66 5.47 14.31
N LYS A 134 8.91 6.51 14.67
CA LYS A 134 7.71 6.37 15.50
C LYS A 134 6.47 6.43 14.61
N MET A 135 5.67 5.37 14.63
CA MET A 135 4.39 5.31 13.91
C MET A 135 3.28 6.05 14.66
N HIS A 136 2.37 6.65 13.91
CA HIS A 136 1.20 7.38 14.42
C HIS A 136 -0.09 6.83 13.80
N VAL A 137 -1.23 7.26 14.33
CA VAL A 137 -2.55 6.95 13.74
C VAL A 137 -2.58 7.50 12.30
N PRO A 138 -2.90 6.67 11.29
CA PRO A 138 -2.69 7.02 9.87
C PRO A 138 -3.66 8.09 9.35
N ALA A 139 -4.82 8.24 9.98
CA ALA A 139 -5.85 9.18 9.58
C ALA A 139 -6.53 9.79 10.82
N LYS A 140 -7.03 11.01 10.67
CA LYS A 140 -8.01 11.58 11.59
C LYS A 140 -9.33 10.82 11.41
N ILE A 141 -9.65 9.95 12.36
CA ILE A 141 -10.88 9.15 12.36
C ILE A 141 -12.02 10.07 12.82
N GLY A 142 -12.99 10.33 11.94
CA GLY A 142 -14.20 11.07 12.29
C GLY A 142 -15.16 10.21 13.09
N ASP A 143 -15.55 9.09 12.50
CA ASP A 143 -16.43 8.08 13.09
C ASP A 143 -15.79 6.69 12.97
N TYR A 144 -16.08 5.83 13.93
CA TYR A 144 -15.66 4.43 13.95
C TYR A 144 -16.88 3.54 14.14
N THR A 145 -17.06 2.59 13.21
CA THR A 145 -18.11 1.59 13.25
C THR A 145 -17.45 0.22 13.34
N ASP A 146 -17.81 -0.55 14.38
CA ASP A 146 -17.39 -1.94 14.53
C ASP A 146 -18.53 -2.87 14.12
N PHE A 147 -18.25 -3.82 13.23
CA PHE A 147 -19.25 -4.75 12.70
C PHE A 147 -19.16 -6.10 13.42
N TYR A 148 -20.31 -6.75 13.58
CA TYR A 148 -20.40 -8.06 14.22
C TYR A 148 -20.50 -9.22 13.21
N SER A 149 -19.74 -9.16 12.11
CA SER A 149 -19.99 -9.97 10.90
C SER A 149 -19.30 -11.35 10.85
N SER A 150 -18.71 -11.84 11.95
CA SER A 150 -18.09 -13.16 11.99
C SER A 150 -19.04 -14.21 12.57
N ILE A 151 -19.52 -15.14 11.74
CA ILE A 151 -20.51 -16.15 12.14
C ILE A 151 -20.03 -17.04 13.27
N HIS A 152 -18.77 -17.48 13.23
CA HIS A 152 -18.21 -18.30 14.29
C HIS A 152 -18.02 -17.49 15.56
N HIS A 153 -17.60 -16.23 15.45
CA HIS A 153 -17.48 -15.34 16.60
C HIS A 153 -18.85 -15.13 17.26
N ALA A 154 -19.87 -14.78 16.47
CA ALA A 154 -21.23 -14.57 16.93
C ALA A 154 -21.87 -15.82 17.52
N THR A 155 -21.66 -16.97 16.88
CA THR A 155 -22.15 -18.26 17.36
C THR A 155 -21.49 -18.64 18.68
N ASN A 156 -20.16 -18.52 18.79
CA ASN A 156 -19.44 -18.89 20.01
C ASN A 156 -19.87 -18.02 21.21
N VAL A 157 -19.99 -16.71 21.00
CA VAL A 157 -20.56 -15.81 22.02
C VAL A 157 -21.99 -16.22 22.35
N GLY A 158 -22.81 -16.45 21.32
CA GLY A 158 -24.17 -16.95 21.45
C GLY A 158 -24.31 -18.20 22.31
N ILE A 159 -23.48 -19.21 22.08
CA ILE A 159 -23.48 -20.48 22.83
C ILE A 159 -23.24 -20.22 24.32
N MET A 160 -22.27 -19.37 24.66
CA MET A 160 -21.95 -19.06 26.06
C MET A 160 -23.11 -18.38 26.79
N PHE A 161 -23.92 -17.58 26.08
CA PHE A 161 -25.02 -16.81 26.70
C PHE A 161 -26.39 -17.50 26.63
N ARG A 162 -26.69 -18.21 25.53
CA ARG A 162 -28.04 -18.73 25.21
C ARG A 162 -28.07 -20.23 24.96
N GLY A 163 -26.92 -20.91 25.08
CA GLY A 163 -26.79 -22.32 24.76
C GLY A 163 -26.70 -22.58 23.25
N LYS A 164 -26.46 -23.84 22.89
CA LYS A 164 -26.16 -24.24 21.50
C LYS A 164 -27.32 -24.01 20.53
N ASP A 165 -28.54 -24.24 20.98
CA ASP A 165 -29.71 -24.25 20.09
C ASP A 165 -30.23 -22.83 19.75
N ASN A 166 -29.84 -21.81 20.53
CA ASN A 166 -30.29 -20.42 20.37
C ASN A 166 -29.11 -19.44 20.23
N ALA A 167 -28.02 -19.91 19.61
CA ALA A 167 -26.76 -19.19 19.58
C ALA A 167 -26.83 -17.87 18.77
N LEU A 168 -27.45 -17.85 17.60
CA LEU A 168 -27.57 -16.62 16.80
C LEU A 168 -28.93 -15.94 17.03
N LEU A 169 -28.94 -14.61 17.03
CA LEU A 169 -30.19 -13.83 17.01
C LEU A 169 -30.71 -13.73 15.57
N GLU A 170 -32.01 -13.52 15.41
CA GLU A 170 -32.69 -13.55 14.11
C GLU A 170 -32.22 -12.45 13.13
N ASN A 171 -31.68 -11.36 13.67
CA ASN A 171 -31.16 -10.22 12.92
C ASN A 171 -29.63 -10.21 12.78
N TRP A 172 -28.95 -11.30 13.18
CA TRP A 172 -27.53 -11.52 12.91
C TRP A 172 -27.35 -12.10 11.51
#